data_AF-A0A518CMY2-F1
#
_entry.id   AF-A0A518CMY2-F1
#
_cell.length_a   1.000
_cell.length_b   1.000
_cell.length_c   1.000
_cell.angle_alpha   90.00
_cell.angle_beta   90.00
_cell.angle_gamma   90.00
#
_symmetry.space_group_name_H-M   'P 1'
#
loop_
_entity.id
_entity.type
_entity.pdbx_description
1 polymer ?
#
loop_
_entity_poly.entity_id
_entity_poly.type
_entity_poly.pdbx_seq_one_letter_code
_entity_poly.pdbx_strand_id
1 'polypeptide(L)'
;MKIVYHVVDRDRQLVRVPSEVMERYWNHSGGTPEVSQLVDDQLQLVTSLLDDRLNPIINYMLDLELNEGWISPESKLQAYQSLSLQRNEAKFEELQAILERWPADWPTQLAVALDVPVMGLNKIGLGGPLPMCDLWGITQEKLLEFFEKVCDKD
;
A
#
# COMPACT_ATOMS: atom_id res chain seq x y z
N MET A 1 -5.56 11.19 -11.74
CA MET A 1 -5.10 9.94 -11.09
C MET A 1 -5.81 9.70 -9.76
N LYS A 2 -5.78 8.47 -9.23
CA LYS A 2 -6.42 8.11 -7.95
C LYS A 2 -5.60 7.11 -7.14
N ILE A 3 -5.64 7.21 -5.82
CA ILE A 3 -5.10 6.21 -4.89
C ILE A 3 -6.25 5.42 -4.24
N VAL A 4 -6.09 4.10 -4.16
CA VAL A 4 -7.01 3.20 -3.45
C VAL A 4 -6.23 2.29 -2.52
N TYR A 5 -6.77 2.08 -1.32
CA TYR A 5 -6.18 1.22 -0.29
C TYR A 5 -6.98 -0.06 -0.10
N HIS A 6 -6.27 -1.17 0.02
CA HIS A 6 -6.82 -2.44 0.46
C HIS A 6 -5.96 -3.02 1.57
N VAL A 7 -6.57 -3.70 2.52
CA VAL A 7 -5.88 -4.46 3.56
C VAL A 7 -6.30 -5.92 3.50
N VAL A 8 -5.42 -6.83 3.88
CA VAL A 8 -5.82 -8.23 4.11
C VAL A 8 -6.43 -8.31 5.50
N ASP A 9 -7.70 -8.69 5.58
CA ASP A 9 -8.40 -8.86 6.86
C ASP A 9 -8.08 -10.21 7.54
N ARG A 10 -8.68 -10.43 8.71
CA ARG A 10 -8.52 -11.67 9.50
C ARG A 10 -8.99 -12.93 8.78
N ASP A 11 -9.91 -12.81 7.83
CA ASP A 11 -10.42 -13.91 6.99
C ASP A 11 -9.58 -14.09 5.72
N ARG A 12 -8.42 -13.43 5.66
CA ARG A 12 -7.49 -13.44 4.52
C ARG A 12 -8.09 -12.89 3.23
N GLN A 13 -9.02 -11.95 3.35
CA GLN A 13 -9.66 -11.27 2.22
C GLN A 13 -9.14 -9.84 2.08
N LEU A 14 -8.93 -9.41 0.83
CA LEU A 14 -8.64 -8.01 0.52
C LEU A 14 -9.92 -7.18 0.68
N VAL A 15 -9.91 -6.32 1.70
CA VAL A 15 -11.00 -5.37 1.95
C VAL A 15 -10.54 -3.95 1.65
N ARG A 16 -11.40 -3.19 1.00
CA ARG A 16 -11.10 -1.80 0.66
C ARG A 16 -11.25 -0.91 1.89
N VAL A 17 -10.27 -0.04 2.11
CA VAL A 17 -10.28 0.94 3.21
C VAL A 17 -10.35 2.36 2.62
N PRO A 18 -11.17 3.28 3.18
CA PRO A 18 -11.17 4.67 2.76
C PRO A 18 -9.80 5.34 2.96
N SER A 19 -9.37 6.19 2.02
CA SER A 19 -8.08 6.87 2.08
C SER A 19 -7.90 7.69 3.36
N GLU A 20 -8.92 8.44 3.76
CA GLU A 20 -8.90 9.23 4.99
C GLU A 20 -8.68 8.37 6.25
N VAL A 21 -9.23 7.15 6.27
CA VAL A 21 -9.04 6.21 7.38
C VAL A 21 -7.58 5.74 7.41
N MET A 22 -7.02 5.37 6.26
CA MET A 22 -5.63 4.94 6.17
C MET A 22 -4.62 6.05 6.48
N GLU A 23 -4.89 7.29 6.04
CA GLU A 23 -4.05 8.45 6.37
C GLU A 23 -4.06 8.74 7.86
N ARG A 24 -5.25 8.74 8.48
CA ARG A 24 -5.36 8.91 9.93
C ARG A 24 -4.63 7.81 10.68
N TYR A 25 -4.83 6.56 10.25
CA TYR A 25 -4.20 5.38 10.83
C TYR A 25 -2.67 5.44 10.74
N TRP A 26 -2.14 5.77 9.55
CA TRP A 26 -0.71 5.98 9.36
C TRP A 26 -0.17 7.04 10.31
N ASN A 27 -0.83 8.19 10.40
CA ASN A 27 -0.38 9.32 11.21
C ASN A 27 -0.64 9.17 12.72
N HIS A 28 -1.20 8.05 13.18
CA HIS A 28 -1.64 7.86 14.57
C HIS A 28 -2.56 9.00 15.04
N SER A 29 -3.43 9.44 14.13
CA SER A 29 -4.41 10.49 14.41
C SER A 29 -5.81 9.89 14.47
N GLY A 30 -6.63 10.40 15.39
CA GLY A 30 -7.87 9.74 15.79
C GLY A 30 -7.66 8.83 17.00
N GLY A 31 -8.62 8.81 17.93
CA GLY A 31 -8.43 8.20 19.24
C GLY A 31 -8.37 6.67 19.27
N THR A 32 -8.94 5.99 18.26
CA THR A 32 -9.02 4.53 18.23
C THR A 32 -8.46 4.02 16.90
N PRO A 33 -7.63 2.96 16.91
CA PRO A 33 -7.08 2.38 15.70
C PRO A 33 -8.17 1.63 14.90
N GLU A 34 -8.95 2.34 14.09
CA GLU A 34 -10.08 1.78 13.33
C GLU A 34 -9.67 0.56 12.48
N VAL A 35 -8.49 0.61 11.84
CA VAL A 35 -7.96 -0.47 10.99
C VAL A 35 -7.59 -1.73 11.79
N SER A 36 -7.20 -1.59 13.07
CA SER A 36 -6.83 -2.74 13.92
C SER A 36 -7.99 -3.70 14.19
N GLN A 37 -9.23 -3.27 13.95
CA GLN A 37 -10.40 -4.14 14.06
C GLN A 37 -10.51 -5.10 12.88
N LEU A 38 -9.89 -4.76 11.74
CA LEU A 38 -9.93 -5.54 10.50
C LEU A 38 -8.81 -6.57 10.41
N VAL A 39 -7.70 -6.35 11.12
CA VAL A 39 -6.47 -7.13 11.03
C VAL A 39 -6.05 -7.67 12.40
N ASP A 40 -5.11 -8.59 12.42
CA ASP A 40 -4.48 -9.09 13.66
C ASP A 40 -3.25 -8.22 14.00
N ASP A 41 -2.12 -8.80 14.39
CA ASP A 41 -0.89 -8.08 14.77
C ASP A 41 -0.09 -7.59 13.54
N GLN A 42 -0.63 -7.76 12.33
CA GLN A 42 0.05 -7.48 11.08
C GLN A 42 -0.91 -6.82 10.09
N LEU A 43 -0.48 -5.70 9.53
CA LEU A 43 -1.16 -4.97 8.48
C LEU A 43 -0.49 -5.25 7.12
N GLN A 44 -1.13 -6.08 6.32
CA GLN A 44 -0.77 -6.27 4.92
C GLN A 44 -1.55 -5.27 4.07
N LEU A 45 -0.86 -4.25 3.56
CA LEU A 45 -1.45 -3.10 2.88
C LEU A 45 -1.10 -3.13 1.38
N VAL A 46 -2.12 -3.06 0.53
CA VAL A 46 -1.98 -2.70 -0.89
C VAL A 46 -2.35 -1.23 -1.05
N THR A 47 -1.48 -0.47 -1.72
CA THR A 47 -1.83 0.83 -2.27
C THR A 47 -1.79 0.79 -3.79
N SER A 48 -2.95 0.94 -4.42
CA SER A 48 -3.07 0.97 -5.88
C SER A 48 -3.08 2.42 -6.38
N LEU A 49 -2.14 2.75 -7.26
CA LEU A 49 -2.18 3.99 -8.04
C LEU A 49 -2.89 3.71 -9.36
N LEU A 50 -3.98 4.42 -9.60
CA LEU A 50 -4.85 4.24 -10.76
C LEU A 50 -4.80 5.47 -11.68
N ASP A 51 -4.92 5.23 -12.99
CA ASP A 51 -5.13 6.29 -13.98
C ASP A 51 -6.57 6.86 -13.91
N ASP A 52 -6.88 7.83 -14.77
CA ASP A 52 -8.22 8.46 -14.82
C ASP A 52 -9.31 7.51 -15.33
N ARG A 53 -8.94 6.40 -15.95
CA ARG A 53 -9.82 5.33 -16.40
C ARG A 53 -9.90 4.19 -15.38
N LEU A 54 -9.34 4.38 -14.18
CA LEU A 54 -9.27 3.42 -13.09
C LEU A 54 -8.41 2.17 -13.38
N ASN A 55 -7.55 2.20 -14.40
CA ASN A 55 -6.60 1.12 -14.63
C ASN A 55 -5.43 1.24 -13.63
N PRO A 56 -4.96 0.12 -13.06
CA PRO A 56 -3.79 0.12 -12.19
C PRO A 56 -2.52 0.46 -12.97
N ILE A 57 -1.85 1.52 -12.53
CA ILE A 57 -0.52 1.91 -13.00
C ILE A 57 0.55 1.14 -12.24
N ILE A 58 0.38 1.02 -10.92
CA ILE A 58 1.25 0.25 -10.04
C ILE A 58 0.51 -0.08 -8.75
N ASN A 59 0.77 -1.27 -8.21
CA ASN A 59 0.30 -1.69 -6.89
C ASN A 59 1.48 -1.78 -5.95
N TYR A 60 1.49 -0.96 -4.91
CA TYR A 60 2.49 -1.01 -3.87
C TYR A 60 2.04 -1.93 -2.75
N MET A 61 2.96 -2.73 -2.23
CA MET A 61 2.72 -3.66 -1.14
C MET A 61 3.58 -3.28 0.06
N LEU A 62 2.96 -3.34 1.23
CA LEU A 62 3.60 -3.18 2.52
C LEU A 62 3.12 -4.28 3.45
N ASP A 63 4.02 -4.71 4.31
CA ASP A 63 3.71 -5.64 5.38
C ASP A 63 4.22 -5.04 6.68
N LEU A 64 3.29 -4.65 7.55
CA LEU A 64 3.57 -3.78 8.68
C LEU A 64 3.21 -4.44 10.00
N GLU A 65 4.15 -4.48 10.93
CA GLU A 65 3.89 -4.99 12.28
C GLU A 65 3.09 -3.96 13.08
N LEU A 66 2.11 -4.45 13.85
CA LEU A 66 1.32 -3.63 14.74
C LEU A 66 1.75 -3.84 16.20
N ASN A 67 1.83 -2.74 16.95
CA ASN A 67 2.01 -2.73 18.39
C ASN A 67 0.82 -1.99 19.02
N GLU A 68 0.11 -2.65 19.94
CA GLU A 68 -1.12 -2.13 20.56
C GLU A 68 -2.17 -1.65 19.52
N GLY A 69 -2.25 -2.34 18.38
CA GLY A 69 -3.17 -2.02 17.28
C GLY A 69 -2.72 -0.85 16.39
N TRP A 70 -1.54 -0.28 16.60
CA TRP A 70 -0.98 0.79 15.77
C TRP A 70 0.27 0.31 15.02
N ILE A 71 0.58 0.93 13.87
CA ILE A 71 1.79 0.58 13.12
C ILE A 71 3.03 0.87 13.97
N SER A 72 3.87 -0.14 14.19
CA SER A 72 5.06 0.02 15.02
C SER A 72 6.04 1.04 14.40
N PRO A 73 6.74 1.84 15.22
CA PRO A 73 7.79 2.75 14.73
C PRO A 73 8.86 2.04 13.90
N GLU A 74 9.22 0.82 14.29
CA GLU A 74 10.19 -0.03 13.59
C GLU A 74 9.68 -0.39 12.19
N SER A 75 8.41 -0.75 12.08
CA SER A 75 7.80 -1.11 10.81
C SER A 75 7.62 0.11 9.88
N LYS A 76 7.28 1.28 10.42
CA LYS A 76 7.33 2.53 9.65
C LYS A 76 8.73 2.82 9.11
N LEU A 77 9.76 2.63 9.92
CA LEU A 77 11.14 2.83 9.49
C LEU A 77 11.52 1.90 8.34
N GLN A 78 11.13 0.62 8.42
CA GLN A 78 11.30 -0.34 7.33
C GLN A 78 10.57 0.10 6.06
N ALA A 79 9.34 0.62 6.18
CA ALA A 79 8.60 1.16 5.04
C ALA A 79 9.28 2.36 4.38
N TYR A 80 9.98 3.23 5.13
CA TYR A 80 10.78 4.30 4.52
C TYR A 80 12.06 3.77 3.85
N GLN A 81 12.67 2.72 4.42
CA GLN A 81 13.87 2.09 3.86
C GLN A 81 13.58 1.40 2.52
N SER A 82 12.42 0.76 2.37
CA SER A 82 12.01 0.11 1.12
C SER A 82 11.82 1.10 -0.04
N LEU A 83 11.52 2.37 0.25
CA LEU A 83 11.56 3.46 -0.75
C LEU A 83 12.99 3.75 -1.23
N SER A 84 13.96 3.64 -0.32
CA SER A 84 15.34 4.10 -0.49
C SER A 84 16.28 3.04 -1.06
N LEU A 85 15.92 1.75 -0.99
CA LEU A 85 16.74 0.66 -1.49
C LEU A 85 16.94 0.79 -3.01
N GLN A 86 18.14 1.19 -3.44
CA GLN A 86 18.44 1.48 -4.86
C GLN A 86 18.77 0.25 -5.72
N ARG A 87 18.80 -0.96 -5.15
CA ARG A 87 19.15 -2.18 -5.89
C ARG A 87 17.91 -3.00 -6.22
N ASN A 88 17.68 -3.22 -7.51
CA ASN A 88 16.55 -4.02 -8.02
C ASN A 88 16.51 -5.44 -7.42
N GLU A 89 17.66 -6.05 -7.15
CA GLU A 89 17.76 -7.39 -6.54
C GLU A 89 17.25 -7.41 -5.09
N ALA A 90 17.66 -6.46 -4.25
CA ALA A 90 17.21 -6.36 -2.87
C ALA A 90 15.70 -6.10 -2.77
N LYS A 91 15.14 -5.29 -3.69
CA LYS A 91 13.69 -5.08 -3.77
C LYS A 91 12.94 -6.36 -4.15
N PHE A 92 13.52 -7.21 -4.98
CA PHE A 92 12.90 -8.45 -5.39
C PHE A 92 12.86 -9.47 -4.25
N GLU A 93 13.95 -9.63 -3.51
CA GLU A 93 14.01 -10.51 -2.33
C GLU A 93 13.03 -10.06 -1.24
N GLU A 94 13.00 -8.76 -0.94
CA GLU A 94 12.06 -8.20 0.04
C GLU A 94 10.60 -8.39 -0.41
N LEU A 95 10.31 -8.18 -1.70
CA LEU A 95 8.98 -8.41 -2.25
C LEU A 95 8.61 -9.89 -2.19
N GLN A 96 9.52 -10.82 -2.50
CA GLN A 96 9.25 -12.25 -2.37
C GLN A 96 8.92 -12.63 -0.92
N ALA A 97 9.71 -12.17 0.05
CA ALA A 97 9.49 -12.45 1.47
C ALA A 97 8.15 -11.86 1.99
N ILE A 98 7.70 -10.74 1.43
CA ILE A 98 6.37 -10.21 1.70
C ILE A 98 5.32 -11.13 1.07
N LEU A 99 5.42 -11.44 -0.22
CA LEU A 99 4.44 -12.24 -0.95
C LEU A 99 4.25 -13.66 -0.37
N GLU A 100 5.28 -14.26 0.24
CA GLU A 100 5.17 -15.54 0.94
C GLU A 100 4.19 -15.53 2.13
N ARG A 101 3.99 -14.36 2.75
CA ARG A 101 3.07 -14.20 3.89
C ARG A 101 1.64 -13.85 3.45
N TRP A 102 1.43 -13.49 2.19
CA TRP A 102 0.16 -13.03 1.66
C TRP A 102 -0.80 -14.18 1.34
N PRO A 103 -2.13 -13.95 1.24
CA PRO A 103 -3.07 -14.93 0.72
C PRO A 103 -2.62 -15.45 -0.66
N ALA A 104 -2.65 -16.76 -0.89
CA ALA A 104 -2.16 -17.35 -2.15
C ALA A 104 -2.91 -16.84 -3.39
N ASP A 105 -4.17 -16.44 -3.21
CA ASP A 105 -5.07 -15.91 -4.23
C ASP A 105 -5.13 -14.37 -4.23
N TRP A 106 -4.23 -13.68 -3.53
CA TRP A 106 -4.18 -12.20 -3.50
C TRP A 106 -4.24 -11.53 -4.89
N PRO A 107 -3.61 -12.06 -5.97
CA PRO A 107 -3.70 -11.41 -7.28
C PRO A 107 -5.13 -11.45 -7.81
N THR A 108 -5.84 -12.55 -7.57
CA THR A 108 -7.23 -12.73 -7.99
C THR A 108 -8.14 -11.80 -7.18
N GLN A 109 -7.96 -11.76 -5.87
CA GLN A 109 -8.73 -10.88 -4.99
C GLN A 109 -8.52 -9.39 -5.36
N LEU A 110 -7.28 -8.97 -5.61
CA LEU A 110 -6.99 -7.59 -6.00
C LEU A 110 -7.58 -7.25 -7.37
N ALA A 111 -7.49 -8.17 -8.32
CA ALA A 111 -8.08 -8.01 -9.65
C ALA A 111 -9.60 -7.82 -9.57
N VAL A 112 -10.28 -8.62 -8.75
CA VAL A 112 -11.71 -8.47 -8.46
C VAL A 112 -12.01 -7.13 -7.79
N ALA A 113 -11.22 -6.74 -6.78
CA ALA A 113 -11.43 -5.49 -6.04
C ALA A 113 -11.26 -4.24 -6.92
N LEU A 114 -10.40 -4.31 -7.93
CA LEU A 114 -10.14 -3.24 -8.89
C LEU A 114 -10.99 -3.33 -10.16
N ASP A 115 -11.80 -4.38 -10.34
CA ASP A 115 -12.56 -4.67 -11.55
C ASP A 115 -11.69 -4.72 -12.83
N VAL A 116 -10.56 -5.43 -12.74
CA VAL A 116 -9.60 -5.61 -13.84
C VAL A 116 -9.23 -7.08 -14.01
N PRO A 117 -8.79 -7.51 -15.20
CA PRO A 117 -8.21 -8.85 -15.36
C PRO A 117 -6.90 -8.97 -14.55
N VAL A 118 -6.62 -10.16 -14.00
CA VAL A 118 -5.38 -10.45 -13.26
C VAL A 118 -4.12 -10.11 -14.08
N MET A 119 -4.15 -10.34 -15.40
CA MET A 119 -3.04 -9.98 -16.30
C MET A 119 -2.76 -8.46 -16.35
N GLY A 120 -3.71 -7.63 -15.94
CA GLY A 120 -3.56 -6.19 -15.79
C GLY A 120 -2.77 -5.77 -14.54
N LEU A 121 -2.53 -6.68 -13.60
CA LEU A 121 -1.72 -6.44 -12.39
C LEU A 121 -0.22 -6.68 -12.68
N ASN A 122 0.34 -5.96 -13.64
CA ASN A 122 1.69 -6.23 -14.17
C ASN A 122 2.82 -5.46 -13.46
N LYS A 123 2.48 -4.49 -12.60
CA LYS A 123 3.44 -3.64 -11.90
C LYS A 123 3.18 -3.70 -10.40
N ILE A 124 4.11 -4.32 -9.69
CA ILE A 124 4.11 -4.46 -8.23
C ILE A 124 5.37 -3.78 -7.70
N GLY A 125 5.22 -2.97 -6.66
CA GLY A 125 6.32 -2.30 -5.97
C GLY A 125 6.23 -2.45 -4.46
N LEU A 126 7.29 -2.06 -3.78
CA LEU A 126 7.33 -1.96 -2.32
C LEU A 126 7.15 -0.50 -1.87
N GLY A 127 6.58 -0.31 -0.70
CA GLY A 127 6.36 1.00 -0.11
C GLY A 127 5.01 1.60 -0.53
N GLY A 128 5.04 2.81 -1.08
CA GLY A 128 3.87 3.44 -1.66
C GLY A 128 3.61 4.87 -1.17
N PRO A 129 2.45 5.43 -1.52
CA PRO A 129 2.08 6.80 -1.23
C PRO A 129 2.20 7.25 0.23
N LEU A 130 1.77 6.44 1.19
CA LEU A 130 1.79 6.82 2.61
C LEU A 130 3.21 7.10 3.13
N PRO A 131 4.19 6.17 3.02
CA PRO A 131 5.54 6.45 3.46
C PRO A 131 6.21 7.56 2.63
N MET A 132 5.86 7.75 1.35
CA MET A 132 6.36 8.87 0.53
C MET A 132 5.87 10.22 1.04
N CYS A 133 4.56 10.35 1.26
CA CYS A 133 3.93 11.55 1.78
C CYS A 133 4.53 11.96 3.14
N ASP A 134 4.66 10.97 4.03
CA ASP A 134 5.21 11.17 5.37
C ASP A 134 6.69 11.59 5.32
N LEU A 135 7.52 10.86 4.56
CA LEU A 135 8.94 11.17 4.40
C LEU A 135 9.19 12.55 3.77
N TRP A 136 8.36 12.97 2.83
CA TRP A 136 8.51 14.24 2.12
C TRP A 136 7.72 15.40 2.74
N GLY A 137 6.89 15.14 3.76
CA GLY A 137 6.04 16.15 4.38
C GLY A 137 5.01 16.74 3.41
N ILE A 138 4.47 15.94 2.49
CA ILE A 138 3.48 16.36 1.50
C ILE A 138 2.17 15.58 1.64
N THR A 139 1.07 16.16 1.15
CA THR A 139 -0.23 15.47 1.12
C THR A 139 -0.32 14.50 -0.06
N GLN A 140 -1.33 13.61 -0.03
CA GLN A 140 -1.57 12.69 -1.14
C GLN A 140 -1.98 13.41 -2.42
N GLU A 141 -2.75 14.50 -2.32
CA GLU A 141 -3.10 15.32 -3.48
C GLU A 141 -1.84 15.86 -4.14
N LYS A 142 -0.87 16.32 -3.34
CA LYS A 142 0.39 16.84 -3.87
C LYS A 142 1.24 15.76 -4.53
N LEU A 143 1.22 14.55 -3.97
CA LEU A 143 1.89 13.39 -4.55
C LEU A 143 1.24 12.97 -5.87
N LEU A 144 -0.10 12.98 -5.95
CA LEU A 144 -0.84 12.68 -7.17
C LEU A 144 -0.52 13.69 -8.29
N GLU A 145 -0.50 14.99 -8.00
CA GLU A 145 -0.07 16.01 -8.96
C GLU A 145 1.34 15.75 -9.51
N PHE A 146 2.24 15.20 -8.68
CA PHE A 146 3.58 14.84 -9.11
C PHE A 146 3.55 13.64 -10.06
N PHE A 147 2.82 12.58 -9.73
CA PHE A 147 2.70 11.41 -10.59
C PHE A 147 2.04 11.73 -11.93
N GLU A 148 1.01 12.57 -11.95
CA GLU A 148 0.35 13.01 -13.19
C GLU A 148 1.35 13.66 -14.15
N LYS A 149 2.16 14.59 -13.64
CA LYS A 149 3.19 15.29 -14.41
C LYS A 149 4.31 14.39 -14.93
N VAL A 150 4.57 13.27 -14.26
CA VAL A 150 5.59 12.31 -14.69
C VAL A 150 5.01 11.37 -15.75
N CYS A 151 3.79 10.87 -15.54
CA CYS A 151 3.10 10.01 -16.51
C CYS A 151 2.77 10.73 -17.82
N ASP A 152 2.49 12.04 -17.81
CA ASP A 152 2.25 12.84 -19.03
C ASP A 152 3.52 13.06 -19.89
N LYS A 153 4.71 12.70 -19.38
CA LYS A 153 6.00 12.90 -20.07
C LYS A 153 6.53 11.65 -20.77
N ASP A 154 5.88 10.50 -20.58
CA ASP A 154 6.18 9.22 -21.23
C ASP A 154 5.18 8.94 -22.37
#